data_AF-A0A643D1D4-F1
#
_entry.id   AF-A0A643D1D4-F1
#
_cell.length_a   1.000
_cell.length_b   1.000
_cell.length_c   1.000
_cell.angle_alpha   90.00
_cell.angle_beta   90.00
_cell.angle_gamma   90.00
#
_symmetry.space_group_name_H-M   'P 1'
#
loop_
_entity.id
_entity.type
_entity.pdbx_description
1 polymer ?
#
loop_
_entity_poly.entity_id
_entity_poly.type
_entity_poly.pdbx_seq_one_letter_code
_entity_poly.pdbx_strand_id
1 'polypeptide(L)'
;KELSFSEFLTMFEYLLGDLVSLKLNQSLKNDDLDFSQLVECYNLEQLFTIYSDLQQKKRMVEQNVQTQLVMDELFIQLMNVA
;
A
#
# COMPACT_ATOMS: atom_id res chain seq x y z
N LYS A 1 -7.20 -5.52 20.01
CA LYS A 1 -8.19 -5.13 18.98
C LYS A 1 -7.65 -5.67 17.66
N GLU A 2 -8.37 -6.56 17.00
CA GLU A 2 -8.00 -6.95 15.62
C GLU A 2 -8.14 -5.73 14.74
N LEU A 3 -7.12 -5.46 13.93
CA LEU A 3 -7.17 -4.39 12.95
C LEU A 3 -8.21 -4.80 11.89
N SER A 4 -9.24 -3.99 11.68
CA SER A 4 -10.15 -4.24 10.56
C SER A 4 -9.40 -4.08 9.24
N PHE A 5 -9.83 -4.76 8.19
CA PHE A 5 -9.18 -4.63 6.88
C PHE A 5 -9.20 -3.20 6.34
N SER A 6 -10.24 -2.44 6.67
CA SER A 6 -10.34 -1.03 6.30
C SER A 6 -9.27 -0.19 7.01
N GLU A 7 -9.01 -0.46 8.29
CA GLU A 7 -7.90 0.16 9.04
C GLU A 7 -6.54 -0.28 8.49
N PHE A 8 -6.39 -1.57 8.12
CA PHE A 8 -5.17 -2.08 7.47
C PHE A 8 -4.89 -1.37 6.15
N LEU A 9 -5.88 -1.31 5.25
CA LEU A 9 -5.75 -0.63 3.96
C LEU A 9 -5.40 0.84 4.14
N THR A 10 -6.05 1.51 5.09
CA THR A 10 -5.79 2.91 5.39
C THR A 10 -4.36 3.11 5.89
N MET A 11 -3.87 2.27 6.80
CA MET A 11 -2.48 2.32 7.25
C MET A 11 -1.50 2.06 6.10
N PHE A 12 -1.77 1.06 5.27
CA PHE A 12 -0.91 0.71 4.13
C PHE A 12 -0.87 1.84 3.09
N GLU A 13 -2.00 2.52 2.85
CA GLU A 13 -2.10 3.69 1.98
C GLU A 13 -1.22 4.84 2.48
N TYR A 14 -1.19 5.09 3.79
CA TYR A 14 -0.29 6.07 4.40
C TYR A 14 1.19 5.69 4.22
N LEU A 15 1.55 4.43 4.48
CA LEU A 15 2.93 3.94 4.31
C LEU A 15 3.39 4.05 2.85
N LEU A 16 2.52 3.69 1.91
CA LEU A 16 2.83 3.77 0.48
C LEU A 16 2.97 5.23 0.02
N GLY A 17 2.11 6.12 0.53
CA GLY A 17 2.22 7.56 0.30
C GLY A 17 3.53 8.14 0.82
N ASP A 18 3.95 7.77 2.02
CA ASP A 18 5.25 8.16 2.57
C ASP A 18 6.41 7.61 1.71
N LEU A 19 6.32 6.36 1.23
CA LEU A 19 7.33 5.79 0.33
C LEU A 19 7.46 6.57 -0.98
N VAL A 20 6.34 6.94 -1.58
CA VAL A 20 6.30 7.76 -2.81
C VAL A 20 6.89 9.14 -2.53
N SER A 21 6.52 9.78 -1.42
CA SER A 21 7.08 11.07 -1.00
C SER A 21 8.59 10.99 -0.75
N LEU A 22 9.09 9.95 -0.07
CA LEU A 22 10.52 9.71 0.12
C LEU A 22 11.23 9.58 -1.23
N LYS A 23 10.66 8.80 -2.16
CA LYS A 23 11.24 8.58 -3.49
C LYS A 23 11.28 9.85 -4.35
N LEU A 24 10.33 10.76 -4.11
CA LEU A 24 10.28 12.09 -4.74
C LEU A 24 11.16 13.13 -4.01
N ASN A 25 12.00 12.72 -3.04
CA ASN A 25 12.78 13.61 -2.17
C ASN A 25 11.92 14.67 -1.46
N GLN A 26 10.68 14.32 -1.11
CA GLN A 26 9.80 15.17 -0.31
C GLN A 26 9.98 14.89 1.19
N SER A 27 9.62 15.87 2.03
CA SER A 27 9.56 15.69 3.48
C SER A 27 8.58 14.58 3.82
N LEU A 28 9.05 13.58 4.57
CA LEU A 28 8.17 12.63 5.21
C LEU A 28 7.37 13.29 6.33
N LYS A 29 6.21 12.70 6.63
CA LYS A 29 5.46 13.00 7.86
C LYS A 29 5.78 12.01 8.98
N ASN A 30 6.22 10.81 8.63
CA ASN A 30 6.59 9.76 9.57
C ASN A 30 8.12 9.62 9.60
N ASP A 31 8.74 10.32 10.54
CA ASP A 31 10.19 10.27 10.77
C ASP A 31 10.58 9.08 11.66
N ASP A 32 9.58 8.43 12.29
CA ASP A 32 9.73 7.25 13.15
C ASP A 32 10.00 5.96 12.36
N LEU A 33 9.77 5.94 11.04
CA LEU A 33 9.91 4.76 10.20
C LEU A 33 10.96 5.00 9.10
N ASP A 34 11.96 4.11 9.04
CA ASP A 34 12.98 4.15 8.01
C ASP A 34 12.54 3.37 6.76
N PHE A 35 12.14 4.10 5.73
CA PHE A 35 11.76 3.54 4.42
C PHE A 35 12.91 3.54 3.41
N SER A 36 14.13 3.95 3.80
CA SER A 36 15.25 4.14 2.87
C SER A 36 15.57 2.86 2.10
N GLN A 37 15.59 1.72 2.79
CA GLN A 37 15.82 0.41 2.17
C GLN A 37 14.68 -0.01 1.23
N LEU A 38 13.43 0.31 1.58
CA LEU A 38 12.27 -0.05 0.78
C LEU A 38 12.19 0.78 -0.50
N VAL A 39 12.54 2.07 -0.42
CA VAL A 39 12.64 2.95 -1.59
C VAL A 39 13.69 2.48 -2.58
N GLU A 40 14.76 1.82 -2.16
CA GLU A 40 15.74 1.24 -3.08
C GLU A 40 15.17 0.03 -3.84
N CYS A 41 14.31 -0.77 -3.20
CA CYS A 41 13.72 -1.97 -3.80
C CYS A 41 12.58 -1.70 -4.80
N TYR A 42 11.85 -0.59 -4.67
CA TYR A 42 10.68 -0.30 -5.51
C TYR A 42 10.86 0.97 -6.32
N ASN A 43 10.67 0.93 -7.64
CA ASN A 43 10.67 2.14 -8.46
C ASN A 43 9.33 2.91 -8.36
N LEU A 44 9.31 4.17 -8.79
CA LEU A 44 8.13 5.03 -8.70
C LEU A 44 6.91 4.45 -9.44
N GLU A 45 7.13 3.82 -10.58
CA GLU A 45 6.08 3.20 -11.38
C GLU A 45 5.43 2.02 -10.65
N GLN A 46 6.23 1.14 -10.05
CA GLN A 46 5.77 0.04 -9.20
C GLN A 46 4.98 0.57 -8.00
N LEU A 47 5.45 1.63 -7.33
CA LEU A 47 4.74 2.23 -6.21
C LEU A 47 3.37 2.79 -6.62
N PHE A 48 3.29 3.47 -7.77
CA PHE A 48 2.01 3.96 -8.31
C PHE A 48 1.08 2.83 -8.74
N THR A 49 1.61 1.75 -9.35
CA THR A 49 0.83 0.55 -9.69
C THR A 49 0.24 -0.07 -8.43
N ILE A 50 1.06 -0.27 -7.39
CA ILE A 50 0.59 -0.81 -6.11
C ILE A 50 -0.48 0.11 -5.50
N TYR A 51 -0.28 1.43 -5.55
CA TYR A 51 -1.24 2.38 -5.02
C TYR A 51 -2.58 2.31 -5.76
N SER A 52 -2.54 2.25 -7.09
CA SER A 52 -3.74 2.12 -7.93
C SER A 52 -4.49 0.83 -7.63
N ASP A 53 -3.78 -0.29 -7.53
CA ASP A 53 -4.36 -1.58 -7.17
C ASP A 53 -5.01 -1.54 -5.79
N LEU A 54 -4.36 -0.91 -4.81
CA LEU A 54 -4.89 -0.76 -3.47
C LEU A 54 -6.20 0.02 -3.44
N GLN A 55 -6.27 1.12 -4.21
CA GLN A 55 -7.50 1.91 -4.37
C GLN A 55 -8.62 1.09 -5.00
N GLN A 56 -8.30 0.26 -5.99
CA GLN A 56 -9.27 -0.64 -6.60
C GLN A 56 -9.79 -1.68 -5.59
N LYS A 57 -8.90 -2.30 -4.82
CA LYS A 57 -9.27 -3.25 -3.76
C LYS A 57 -10.14 -2.61 -2.68
N LYS A 58 -9.83 -1.37 -2.28
CA LYS A 58 -10.63 -0.58 -1.33
C LYS A 58 -12.07 -0.40 -1.83
N ARG A 59 -12.25 -0.04 -3.10
CA ARG A 59 -13.58 0.07 -3.73
C ARG A 59 -14.32 -1.26 -3.77
N MET A 60 -13.63 -2.38 -4.00
CA MET A 60 -14.26 -3.71 -3.96
C MET A 60 -14.83 -4.02 -2.58
N VAL A 61 -14.10 -3.70 -1.50
CA VAL A 61 -14.62 -3.87 -0.13
C VAL A 61 -15.80 -2.96 0.16
N GLU A 62 -15.77 -1.71 -0.31
CA GLU A 62 -16.94 -0.80 -0.22
C GLU A 62 -18.16 -1.34 -0.99
N GLN A 63 -17.94 -2.13 -2.04
CA GLN A 63 -18.99 -2.82 -2.79
C GLN A 63 -19.48 -4.13 -2.14
N ASN A 64 -19.15 -4.38 -0.86
CA ASN A 64 -19.44 -5.61 -0.12
C ASN A 64 -18.78 -6.88 -0.68
N VAL A 65 -17.69 -6.75 -1.46
CA VAL A 65 -16.88 -7.91 -1.84
C VAL A 65 -16.23 -8.50 -0.58
N GLN A 66 -16.17 -9.83 -0.53
CA GLN A 66 -15.59 -10.55 0.60
C GLN A 66 -14.14 -10.12 0.83
N THR A 67 -13.91 -9.48 1.97
CA THR A 67 -12.63 -8.88 2.38
C THR A 67 -11.46 -9.85 2.28
N GLN A 68 -11.69 -11.12 2.62
CA GLN A 68 -10.69 -12.17 2.57
C GLN A 68 -10.19 -12.43 1.14
N LEU A 69 -11.09 -12.40 0.16
CA LEU A 69 -10.78 -12.63 -1.25
C LEU A 69 -10.02 -11.44 -1.84
N VAL A 70 -10.42 -10.22 -1.47
CA VAL A 70 -9.71 -8.99 -1.83
C VAL A 70 -8.27 -9.00 -1.25
N MET A 71 -8.11 -9.48 -0.02
CA MET A 71 -6.82 -9.61 0.64
C MET A 71 -5.92 -10.64 -0.04
N ASP A 72 -6.44 -11.82 -0.37
CA ASP A 72 -5.69 -12.85 -1.09
C ASP A 72 -5.22 -12.34 -2.46
N GLU A 73 -6.09 -11.67 -3.22
CA GLU A 73 -5.70 -11.06 -4.49
C GLU A 73 -4.64 -9.97 -4.32
N LEU A 74 -4.75 -9.11 -3.29
CA LEU A 74 -3.77 -8.08 -2.99
C LEU A 74 -2.38 -8.69 -2.73
N PHE A 75 -2.31 -9.74 -1.91
CA PHE A 75 -1.04 -10.41 -1.60
C PHE A 75 -0.45 -11.15 -2.79
N ILE A 76 -1.29 -11.77 -3.63
CA ILE A 76 -0.84 -12.39 -4.88
C ILE A 76 -0.25 -11.33 -5.82
N GLN A 77 -0.92 -10.18 -5.98
CA GLN A 77 -0.42 -9.09 -6.81
C GLN A 77 0.89 -8.54 -6.25
N LEU A 78 0.98 -8.28 -4.95
CA LEU A 78 2.21 -7.80 -4.30
C LEU A 78 3.39 -8.78 -4.44
N MET A 79 3.13 -10.09 -4.38
CA MET A 79 4.15 -11.11 -4.65
C MET A 79 4.61 -11.12 -6.12
N ASN A 80 3.72 -10.81 -7.05
CA ASN A 80 3.99 -10.84 -8.49
C ASN A 80 4.59 -9.53 -9.03
N VAL A 81 4.82 -8.53 -8.16
CA VAL A 81 5.53 -7.28 -8.48
C VAL A 81 7.06 -7.45 -8.33
N ALA A 82 7.54 -8.65 -8.00
CA ALA A 82 8.95 -9.03 -7.87
C ALA A 82 9.67 -9.26 -9.21
#